data_AF-A0A1V5NBK6-F1
#
_entry.id   AF-A0A1V5NBK6-F1
#
_cell.length_a   1.000
_cell.length_b   1.000
_cell.length_c   1.000
_cell.angle_alpha   90.00
_cell.angle_beta   90.00
_cell.angle_gamma   90.00
#
_symmetry.space_group_name_H-M   'P 1'
#
loop_
_entity.id
_entity.type
_entity.pdbx_description
1 polymer ?
#
loop_
_entity_poly.entity_id
_entity_poly.type
_entity_poly.pdbx_seq_one_letter_code
_entity_poly.pdbx_strand_id
1 'polypeptide(L)'
;MQLDRQQTAEIIGTDKCSIANWEHNRSGPRARYLPKIIDFLGYTPKDLFTFNTLGEKIRVYRQIHGLTKKELADKIGIDEGTIRYLENGKHKPTKRMIEKITTCFEGNPKNSEI
;
A
#
# COMPACT_ATOMS: atom_id res chain seq x y z
N MET A 1 13.34 11.06 -21.52
CA MET A 1 13.93 12.16 -20.72
C MET A 1 14.05 11.64 -19.30
N GLN A 2 15.25 11.49 -18.74
CA GLN A 2 15.43 11.07 -17.34
C GLN A 2 15.32 12.32 -16.44
N LEU A 3 14.49 12.27 -15.40
CA LEU A 3 14.41 13.32 -14.39
C LEU A 3 15.62 13.26 -13.46
N ASP A 4 16.14 14.42 -13.02
CA ASP A 4 17.20 14.45 -12.01
C ASP A 4 16.65 14.00 -10.64
N ARG A 5 17.53 13.45 -9.79
CA ARG A 5 17.20 12.98 -8.43
C ARG A 5 16.55 14.06 -7.59
N GLN A 6 16.94 15.32 -7.78
CA GLN A 6 16.34 16.47 -7.09
C GLN A 6 14.88 16.67 -7.48
N GLN A 7 14.58 16.63 -8.79
CA GLN A 7 13.22 16.81 -9.30
C GLN A 7 12.30 15.66 -8.86
N THR A 8 12.81 14.43 -8.90
CA THR A 8 12.09 13.24 -8.42
C THR A 8 11.78 13.34 -6.92
N ALA A 9 12.73 13.85 -6.13
CA ALA A 9 12.54 14.06 -4.70
C ALA A 9 11.45 15.10 -4.40
N GLU A 10 11.41 16.20 -5.17
CA GLU A 10 10.37 17.24 -5.05
C GLU A 10 8.97 16.71 -5.39
N ILE A 11 8.83 15.93 -6.46
CA ILE A 11 7.55 15.33 -6.86
C ILE A 11 7.04 14.35 -5.78
N ILE A 12 7.92 13.48 -5.29
CA ILE A 12 7.55 12.50 -4.25
C ILE A 12 7.41 13.19 -2.87
N GLY A 13 7.98 14.37 -2.68
CA GLY A 13 8.02 15.08 -1.40
C GLY A 13 8.91 14.36 -0.38
N THR A 14 10.10 13.94 -0.81
CA THR A 14 11.15 13.34 0.02
C THR A 14 12.47 14.07 -0.23
N ASP A 15 13.56 13.70 0.45
CA ASP A 15 14.89 14.26 0.20
C ASP A 15 15.66 13.52 -0.91
N LYS A 16 16.59 14.22 -1.56
CA LYS A 16 17.45 13.69 -2.63
C LYS A 16 18.25 12.46 -2.19
N CYS A 17 18.71 12.43 -0.93
CA CYS A 17 19.49 11.30 -0.40
C CYS A 17 18.61 10.05 -0.23
N SER A 18 17.34 10.19 0.13
CA SER A 18 16.37 9.08 0.16
C SER A 18 16.18 8.47 -1.22
N ILE A 19 16.01 9.29 -2.27
CA ILE A 19 15.93 8.78 -3.66
C ILE A 19 17.20 8.02 -4.03
N ALA A 20 18.38 8.58 -3.76
CA ALA A 20 19.65 7.89 -4.01
C ALA A 20 19.75 6.58 -3.22
N ASN A 21 19.32 6.54 -1.96
CA ASN A 21 19.34 5.32 -1.16
C ASN A 21 18.39 4.25 -1.70
N TRP A 22 17.24 4.63 -2.26
CA TRP A 22 16.30 3.72 -2.90
C TRP A 22 16.85 3.18 -4.22
N GLU A 23 17.43 4.04 -5.06
CA GLU A 23 18.06 3.64 -6.33
C GLU A 23 19.19 2.61 -6.13
N HIS A 24 19.97 2.75 -5.06
CA HIS A 24 21.08 1.85 -4.74
C HIS A 24 20.68 0.66 -3.86
N ASN A 25 19.37 0.42 -3.64
CA ASN A 25 18.86 -0.65 -2.77
C ASN A 25 19.43 -0.63 -1.33
N ARG A 26 19.91 0.53 -0.86
CA ARG A 26 20.42 0.70 0.52
C ARG A 26 19.28 0.79 1.53
N SER A 27 18.12 1.25 1.07
CA SER A 27 16.87 1.27 1.84
C SER A 27 15.67 1.27 0.89
N GLY A 28 14.48 0.91 1.40
CA GLY A 28 13.24 0.99 0.63
C GLY A 28 12.36 2.19 1.04
N PRO A 29 11.45 2.64 0.17
CA PRO A 29 10.49 3.68 0.51
C PRO A 29 9.56 3.25 1.63
N ARG A 30 9.27 4.17 2.56
CA ARG A 30 8.23 3.95 3.58
C ARG A 30 6.85 3.91 2.93
N ALA A 31 5.93 3.18 3.54
CA ALA A 31 4.54 3.02 3.10
C ALA A 31 3.84 4.32 2.68
N ARG A 32 4.12 5.43 3.40
CA ARG A 32 3.53 6.75 3.13
C ARG A 32 3.89 7.34 1.76
N TYR A 33 5.02 6.91 1.18
CA TYR A 33 5.49 7.39 -0.13
C TYR A 33 4.96 6.54 -1.27
N LEU A 34 4.44 5.34 -1.01
CA LEU A 34 4.00 4.41 -2.06
C LEU A 34 2.91 4.99 -2.98
N PRO A 35 1.87 5.70 -2.50
CA PRO A 35 0.88 6.28 -3.40
C PRO A 35 1.51 7.27 -4.38
N LYS A 36 2.43 8.12 -3.91
CA LYS A 36 3.12 9.11 -4.74
C LYS A 36 4.12 8.47 -5.69
N ILE A 37 4.78 7.39 -5.28
CA ILE A 37 5.68 6.61 -6.13
C ILE A 37 4.88 5.93 -7.24
N ILE A 38 3.73 5.33 -6.93
CA ILE A 38 2.85 4.69 -7.93
C ILE A 38 2.32 5.73 -8.91
N ASP A 39 1.88 6.89 -8.41
CA ASP A 39 1.44 8.01 -9.24
C ASP A 39 2.55 8.52 -10.16
N PHE A 40 3.76 8.68 -9.62
CA PHE A 40 4.95 9.09 -10.38
C PHE A 40 5.36 8.06 -11.45
N LEU A 41 5.34 6.78 -11.12
CA LEU A 41 5.69 5.70 -12.05
C LEU A 41 4.60 5.45 -13.09
N GLY A 42 3.35 5.80 -12.80
CA GLY A 42 2.19 5.53 -13.65
C GLY A 42 1.77 4.06 -13.68
N TYR A 43 2.38 3.20 -12.86
CA TYR A 43 2.03 1.79 -12.70
C TYR A 43 2.33 1.30 -11.28
N THR A 44 1.69 0.20 -10.88
CA THR A 44 1.92 -0.48 -9.61
C THR A 44 3.01 -1.54 -9.77
N PRO A 45 4.21 -1.39 -9.17
CA PRO A 45 5.27 -2.38 -9.34
C PRO A 45 4.92 -3.68 -8.62
N LYS A 46 4.61 -4.74 -9.38
CA LYS A 46 4.14 -6.03 -8.83
C LYS A 46 5.14 -6.66 -7.85
N ASP A 47 6.43 -6.47 -8.11
CA ASP A 47 7.52 -7.01 -7.28
C ASP A 47 7.58 -6.40 -5.88
N LEU A 48 7.01 -5.21 -5.68
CA LEU A 48 6.91 -4.56 -4.36
C LEU A 48 5.74 -5.11 -3.52
N PHE A 49 4.84 -5.87 -4.12
CA PHE A 49 3.52 -6.17 -3.57
C PHE A 49 3.17 -7.66 -3.59
N THR A 50 4.16 -8.53 -3.38
CA THR A 50 3.91 -9.97 -3.20
C THR A 50 3.25 -10.23 -1.85
N PHE A 51 2.09 -10.88 -1.85
CA PHE A 51 1.37 -11.30 -0.65
C PHE A 51 1.03 -12.78 -0.74
N ASN A 52 1.29 -13.52 0.33
CA ASN A 52 0.96 -14.94 0.45
C ASN A 52 -0.22 -15.17 1.41
N THR A 53 -0.56 -14.16 2.20
CA THR A 53 -1.64 -14.20 3.18
C THR A 53 -2.65 -13.07 2.96
N LEU A 54 -3.88 -13.26 3.44
CA LEU A 54 -4.90 -12.21 3.42
C LEU A 54 -4.47 -10.98 4.24
N GLY A 55 -3.75 -11.17 5.34
CA GLY A 55 -3.19 -10.08 6.14
C GLY A 55 -2.21 -9.20 5.37
N GLU A 56 -1.33 -9.83 4.58
CA GLU A 56 -0.42 -9.12 3.69
C GLU A 56 -1.17 -8.41 2.57
N LYS A 57 -2.20 -9.03 1.98
CA LYS A 57 -3.06 -8.39 0.97
C LYS A 57 -3.73 -7.12 1.50
N ILE A 58 -4.25 -7.18 2.73
CA ILE A 58 -4.84 -6.02 3.43
C ILE A 58 -3.78 -4.92 3.60
N ARG A 59 -2.60 -5.28 4.09
CA ARG A 59 -1.49 -4.34 4.28
C ARG A 59 -1.07 -3.67 2.97
N VAL A 60 -0.92 -4.44 1.90
CA VAL A 60 -0.53 -3.96 0.57
C VAL A 60 -1.58 -3.00 0.02
N TYR A 61 -2.86 -3.39 0.04
CA TYR A 61 -3.97 -2.52 -0.38
C TYR A 61 -3.93 -1.20 0.38
N ARG A 62 -3.79 -1.28 1.70
CA ARG A 62 -3.71 -0.11 2.57
C ARG A 62 -2.57 0.83 2.17
N GLN A 63 -1.40 0.27 1.88
CA GLN A 63 -0.20 1.02 1.52
C GLN A 63 -0.29 1.68 0.14
N ILE A 64 -0.81 0.96 -0.86
CA ILE A 64 -1.04 1.48 -2.22
C ILE A 64 -1.99 2.68 -2.19
N HIS A 65 -3.04 2.58 -1.38
CA HIS A 65 -4.03 3.65 -1.24
C HIS A 65 -3.67 4.73 -0.20
N GLY A 66 -2.50 4.63 0.44
CA GLY A 66 -2.04 5.64 1.41
C GLY A 66 -2.85 5.68 2.70
N LEU A 67 -3.59 4.62 3.00
CA LEU A 67 -4.50 4.56 4.13
C LEU A 67 -3.77 4.23 5.44
N THR A 68 -4.26 4.80 6.53
CA THR A 68 -3.96 4.37 7.89
C THR A 68 -4.77 3.12 8.24
N LYS A 69 -4.39 2.41 9.31
CA LYS A 69 -5.15 1.23 9.75
C LYS A 69 -6.55 1.64 10.17
N LYS A 70 -6.68 2.78 10.84
CA LYS A 70 -7.95 3.39 11.23
C LYS A 70 -8.83 3.70 10.02
N GLU A 71 -8.33 4.43 9.02
CA GLU A 71 -9.11 4.76 7.82
C GLU A 71 -9.58 3.50 7.06
N LEU A 72 -8.75 2.46 7.01
CA LEU A 72 -9.16 1.20 6.41
C LEU A 72 -10.24 0.49 7.24
N ALA A 73 -10.11 0.51 8.57
CA ALA A 73 -11.08 -0.07 9.48
C ALA A 73 -12.44 0.64 9.35
N ASP A 74 -12.42 1.98 9.32
CA ASP A 74 -13.61 2.82 9.11
C ASP A 74 -14.27 2.53 7.76
N LYS A 75 -13.47 2.36 6.68
CA LYS A 75 -13.97 2.02 5.34
C LYS A 75 -14.64 0.63 5.28
N ILE A 76 -14.14 -0.34 6.04
CA ILE A 76 -14.68 -1.71 6.10
C ILE A 76 -15.80 -1.83 7.15
N GLY A 77 -15.88 -0.89 8.09
CA GLY A 77 -16.79 -0.90 9.24
C GLY A 77 -16.39 -1.96 10.27
N ILE A 78 -15.10 -1.98 10.66
CA ILE A 78 -14.53 -2.86 11.69
C ILE A 78 -13.55 -2.09 12.59
N ASP A 79 -13.10 -2.71 13.67
CA ASP A 79 -12.17 -2.09 14.62
C ASP A 79 -10.72 -2.06 14.09
N GLU A 80 -9.98 -0.99 14.39
CA GLU A 80 -8.56 -0.81 14.00
C GLU A 80 -7.67 -1.94 14.57
N GLY A 81 -7.94 -2.37 15.81
CA GLY A 81 -7.26 -3.49 16.43
C GLY A 81 -7.44 -4.78 15.63
N THR A 82 -8.62 -4.99 15.05
CA THR A 82 -8.88 -6.14 14.16
C THR A 82 -8.01 -6.09 12.91
N ILE A 83 -7.89 -4.93 12.24
CA ILE A 83 -6.96 -4.74 11.12
C ILE A 83 -5.52 -5.04 11.55
N ARG A 84 -5.09 -4.51 12.70
CA ARG A 84 -3.74 -4.76 13.23
C ARG A 84 -3.49 -6.25 13.47
N TYR A 85 -4.45 -6.99 14.00
CA TYR A 85 -4.30 -8.43 14.21
C TYR A 85 -4.28 -9.23 12.92
N LEU A 86 -5.09 -8.85 11.94
CA LEU A 86 -5.12 -9.47 10.61
C LEU A 86 -3.79 -9.26 9.88
N GLU A 87 -3.29 -8.02 9.83
CA GLU A 87 -2.00 -7.70 9.17
C GLU A 87 -0.81 -8.44 9.79
N ASN A 88 -0.86 -8.75 11.08
CA ASN A 88 0.20 -9.47 11.79
C ASN A 88 -0.01 -11.00 11.80
N GLY A 89 -1.04 -11.52 11.10
CA GLY A 89 -1.35 -12.95 11.07
C GLY A 89 -1.80 -13.54 12.42
N LYS A 90 -2.13 -12.69 13.40
CA LYS A 90 -2.52 -13.11 14.75
C LYS A 90 -3.99 -13.55 14.84
N HIS A 91 -4.82 -13.14 13.88
CA HIS A 91 -6.23 -13.52 13.82
C HIS A 91 -6.54 -14.17 12.48
N LYS A 92 -7.32 -15.26 12.52
CA LYS A 92 -7.98 -15.81 11.33
C LYS A 92 -9.29 -15.05 11.11
N PRO A 93 -9.49 -14.39 9.95
CA PRO A 93 -10.74 -13.70 9.68
C PRO A 93 -11.89 -14.68 9.52
N THR A 94 -13.07 -14.29 9.98
CA THR A 94 -14.31 -15.06 9.76
C THR A 94 -14.78 -14.89 8.31
N LYS A 95 -15.63 -15.79 7.83
CA LYS A 95 -16.18 -15.72 6.46
C LYS A 95 -16.84 -14.37 6.17
N ARG A 96 -17.67 -13.87 7.09
CA ARG A 96 -18.31 -12.55 7.00
C ARG A 96 -17.31 -11.38 6.92
N MET A 97 -16.17 -11.51 7.60
CA MET A 97 -15.10 -10.51 7.55
C MET A 97 -14.44 -10.50 6.17
N ILE A 98 -14.15 -11.69 5.63
CA ILE A 98 -13.58 -11.84 4.29
C ILE A 98 -14.50 -11.21 3.25
N GLU A 99 -15.81 -11.47 3.31
CA GLU A 99 -16.80 -10.87 2.41
C GLU A 99 -16.75 -9.34 2.45
N LYS A 100 -16.77 -8.72 3.64
CA LYS A 100 -16.64 -7.26 3.77
C LYS A 100 -15.35 -6.70 3.17
N ILE A 101 -14.21 -7.38 3.42
CA ILE A 101 -12.90 -6.97 2.90
C ILE A 101 -12.90 -7.05 1.37
N THR A 102 -13.40 -8.16 0.83
CA THR A 102 -13.47 -8.38 -0.63
C THR A 102 -14.38 -7.35 -1.29
N THR A 103 -15.56 -7.08 -0.74
CA THR A 103 -16.46 -6.03 -1.24
C THR A 103 -15.79 -4.65 -1.21
N CYS A 104 -15.02 -4.33 -0.17
CA CYS A 104 -14.26 -3.08 -0.11
C CYS A 104 -13.17 -2.98 -1.20
N PHE A 105 -12.62 -4.12 -1.64
CA PHE A 105 -11.58 -4.17 -2.68
C PHE A 105 -12.17 -4.15 -4.10
N GLU A 106 -13.33 -4.79 -4.30
CA GLU A 106 -14.05 -4.88 -5.58
C GLU A 106 -14.87 -3.63 -5.89
N GLY A 107 -15.43 -2.97 -4.86
CA GLY A 107 -16.19 -1.73 -5.00
C GLY A 107 -15.38 -0.49 -5.43
N ASN A 108 -14.15 -0.67 -5.88
CA ASN A 108 -13.28 0.39 -6.39
C ASN A 108 -12.99 0.10 -7.87
N PRO A 109 -13.52 0.88 -8.83
CA PRO A 109 -13.47 0.59 -10.28
C PRO A 109 -12.06 0.66 -10.90
N LYS A 110 -11.00 0.75 -10.10
CA LYS A 110 -9.59 0.71 -10.55
C LYS A 110 -8.94 -0.67 -10.50
N ASN A 111 -9.70 -1.73 -10.19
CA ASN A 111 -9.19 -3.12 -10.12
C ASN A 111 -9.74 -4.06 -11.20
N SER A 112 -10.54 -3.57 -12.14
CA SER A 112 -10.82 -4.30 -13.37
C SER A 112 -9.68 -4.05 -14.34
N GLU A 113 -8.94 -5.11 -14.66
CA GLU A 113 -7.72 -5.17 -15.47
C GLU A 113 -6.43 -4.94 -14.67
N ILE A 114 -5.83 -6.05 -14.22
CA ILE A 114 -4.51 -6.59 -14.63
C ILE A 114 -4.24 -7.91 -13.88
#